data_AF-X1GFM5-F1
#
_entry.id   AF-X1GFM5-F1
#
_cell.length_a   1.000
_cell.length_b   1.000
_cell.length_c   1.000
_cell.angle_alpha   90.00
_cell.angle_beta   90.00
_cell.angle_gamma   90.00
#
_symmetry.space_group_name_H-M   'P 1'
#
loop_
_entity.id
_entity.type
_entity.pdbx_description
1 polymer ?
#
loop_
_entity_poly.entity_id
_entity_poly.type
_entity_poly.pdbx_seq_one_letter_code
_entity_poly.pdbx_strand_id
1 'polypeptide(L)'
;MLDPWPQTVAPQTRLQEAIHEKHWAERRQVIQALASGYYKDLQRWATQLAACGHTVRFWIDPDAGSVRPWMPRCKHRLCPWCAKARTIHVADQLEAAMKKFKRPRLMVLTVRSNERPLADQLRAMRDAFKRLRRKAEWLRKVVGGVYVIEITLNLKTRKWHPHIHL
;
A
#
# COMPACT_ATOMS: atom_id res chain seq x y z
N MET A 1 -14.67 13.81 28.66
CA MET A 1 -13.21 13.79 28.84
C MET A 1 -12.67 12.65 28.00
N LEU A 2 -12.00 12.95 26.88
CA LEU A 2 -11.28 11.94 26.11
C LEU A 2 -9.94 11.74 26.81
N ASP A 3 -9.67 10.52 27.30
CA ASP A 3 -8.37 10.20 27.88
C ASP A 3 -7.25 10.60 26.91
N PRO A 4 -6.18 11.25 27.38
CA PRO A 4 -5.00 11.54 26.57
C PRO A 4 -4.26 10.22 26.33
N TRP A 5 -4.74 9.47 25.35
CA TRP A 5 -4.05 8.31 24.85
C TRP A 5 -2.91 8.76 23.94
N PRO A 6 -1.67 8.50 24.34
CA PRO A 6 -0.79 7.80 23.42
C PRO A 6 -0.26 6.53 24.08
N GLN A 7 -0.54 5.38 23.47
CA GLN A 7 0.35 4.24 23.65
C GLN A 7 1.70 4.60 23.05
N THR A 8 2.71 4.71 23.92
CA THR A 8 4.10 4.71 23.48
C THR A 8 4.30 3.48 22.60
N VAL A 9 4.78 3.70 21.38
CA VAL A 9 5.10 2.57 20.49
C VAL A 9 6.18 1.75 21.17
N ALA A 10 5.94 0.45 21.34
CA ALA A 10 6.90 -0.43 21.99
C ALA A 10 8.28 -0.35 21.31
N PRO A 11 9.38 -0.39 22.09
CA PRO A 11 10.73 -0.39 21.53
C PRO A 11 10.90 -1.59 20.59
N GLN A 12 11.63 -1.38 19.50
CA GLN A 12 11.87 -2.41 18.49
C GLN A 12 13.11 -3.22 18.86
N THR A 13 13.05 -4.53 18.64
CA THR A 13 14.14 -5.46 18.97
C THR A 13 15.27 -5.41 17.93
N ARG A 14 16.47 -5.87 18.28
CA ARG A 14 17.58 -6.05 17.32
C ARG A 14 17.22 -6.95 16.13
N LEU A 15 16.38 -7.97 16.35
CA LEU A 15 15.85 -8.80 15.28
C LEU A 15 15.04 -7.97 14.27
N GLN A 16 14.20 -7.06 14.77
CA GLN A 16 13.42 -6.18 13.90
C GLN A 16 14.31 -5.17 13.18
N GLU A 17 15.33 -4.62 13.84
CA GLU A 17 16.34 -3.78 13.18
C GLU A 17 16.98 -4.51 12.00
N ALA A 18 17.41 -5.76 12.19
CA ALA A 18 18.00 -6.57 11.12
C ALA A 18 17.01 -6.87 9.99
N ILE A 19 15.79 -7.32 10.31
CA ILE A 19 14.77 -7.64 9.29
C ILE A 19 14.38 -6.41 8.46
N HIS A 20 14.29 -5.25 9.12
CA HIS A 20 13.87 -4.00 8.50
C HIS A 20 15.03 -3.11 8.07
N GLU A 21 16.29 -3.58 8.13
CA GLU A 21 17.52 -2.80 7.95
C GLU A 21 17.43 -1.88 6.72
N LYS A 22 17.11 -2.46 5.55
CA LYS A 22 16.99 -1.75 4.28
C LYS A 22 16.01 -0.58 4.30
N HIS A 23 14.98 -0.65 5.14
CA HIS A 23 13.89 0.33 5.22
C HIS A 23 13.75 0.97 6.61
N TRP A 24 14.80 0.90 7.44
CA TRP A 24 14.71 1.26 8.84
C TRP A 24 14.30 2.71 9.07
N ALA A 25 14.94 3.65 8.36
CA ALA A 25 14.67 5.08 8.46
C ALA A 25 13.21 5.40 8.08
N GLU A 26 12.77 4.94 6.90
CA GLU A 26 11.39 5.11 6.42
C GLU A 26 10.37 4.50 7.39
N ARG A 27 10.64 3.28 7.87
CA ARG A 27 9.80 2.58 8.84
C ARG A 27 9.63 3.38 10.12
N ARG A 28 10.71 3.93 10.68
CA ARG A 28 10.65 4.74 11.90
C ARG A 28 9.83 6.00 11.68
N GLN A 29 10.05 6.71 10.57
CA GLN A 29 9.29 7.92 10.23
C GLN A 29 7.79 7.64 10.11
N VAL A 30 7.41 6.56 9.41
CA VAL A 30 6.00 6.18 9.27
C VAL A 30 5.37 5.84 10.62
N ILE A 31 6.05 5.05 11.44
CA ILE A 31 5.54 4.65 12.75
C ILE A 31 5.36 5.89 13.65
N GLN A 32 6.33 6.80 13.67
CA GLN A 32 6.25 8.05 14.42
C GLN A 32 5.09 8.92 13.95
N ALA A 33 4.95 9.12 12.64
CA ALA A 33 3.87 9.93 12.06
C ALA A 33 2.47 9.36 12.37
N LEU A 34 2.34 8.03 12.37
CA LEU A 34 1.08 7.35 12.74
C LEU A 34 0.80 7.43 14.24
N ALA A 35 1.83 7.26 15.08
CA ALA A 35 1.71 7.32 16.53
C ALA A 35 1.34 8.74 17.02
N SER A 36 1.87 9.78 16.37
CA SER A 36 1.50 11.17 16.65
C SER A 36 0.13 11.58 16.10
N GLY A 37 -0.55 10.69 15.40
CA GLY A 37 -1.86 10.95 14.82
C GLY A 37 -2.96 11.07 15.88
N TYR A 38 -3.93 11.96 15.63
CA TYR A 38 -5.08 12.18 16.53
C TYR A 38 -6.10 11.03 16.51
N TYR A 39 -6.19 10.29 15.39
CA TYR A 39 -7.19 9.23 15.23
C TYR A 39 -6.69 7.88 15.80
N LYS A 40 -7.57 7.21 16.54
CA LYS A 40 -7.33 5.87 17.13
C LYS A 40 -6.82 4.84 16.12
N ASP A 41 -7.32 4.88 14.89
CA ASP A 41 -6.88 3.97 13.83
C ASP A 41 -5.41 4.17 13.45
N LEU A 42 -4.92 5.41 13.44
CA LEU A 42 -3.52 5.71 13.12
C LEU A 42 -2.58 5.10 14.18
N GLN A 43 -2.93 5.28 15.45
CA GLN A 43 -2.16 4.72 16.56
C GLN A 43 -2.20 3.19 16.58
N ARG A 44 -3.36 2.58 16.30
CA ARG A 44 -3.47 1.12 16.12
C ARG A 44 -2.55 0.62 15.01
N TRP A 45 -2.52 1.31 13.87
CA TRP A 45 -1.60 0.97 12.79
C TRP A 45 -0.14 1.16 13.19
N ALA A 46 0.21 2.20 13.96
CA ALA A 46 1.56 2.38 14.49
C ALA A 46 2.00 1.16 15.32
N THR A 47 1.17 0.70 16.25
CA THR A 47 1.43 -0.50 17.06
C THR A 47 1.56 -1.75 16.19
N GLN A 48 0.67 -1.93 15.21
CA GLN A 48 0.70 -3.07 14.30
C GLN A 48 1.98 -3.08 13.43
N LEU A 49 2.41 -1.91 12.95
CA LEU A 49 3.63 -1.74 12.18
C LEU A 49 4.84 -2.03 13.06
N ALA A 50 4.88 -1.51 14.28
CA ALA A 50 5.95 -1.71 15.25
C ALA A 50 6.13 -3.17 15.65
N ALA A 51 5.06 -3.96 15.73
CA ALA A 51 5.11 -5.40 16.01
C ALA A 51 5.49 -6.27 14.79
N CYS A 52 5.62 -5.69 13.60
CA CYS A 52 5.95 -6.44 12.38
C CYS A 52 7.34 -7.10 12.48
N GLY A 53 7.41 -8.42 12.32
CA GLY A 53 8.65 -9.19 12.42
C GLY A 53 9.23 -9.29 13.83
N HIS A 54 8.44 -9.11 14.89
CA HIS A 54 8.96 -9.11 16.27
C HIS A 54 9.41 -10.49 16.79
N THR A 55 8.98 -11.57 16.14
CA THR A 55 9.29 -12.95 16.51
C THR A 55 9.57 -13.78 15.26
N VAL A 56 10.27 -14.90 15.43
CA VAL A 56 10.32 -16.00 14.48
C VAL A 56 9.47 -17.13 15.05
N ARG A 57 8.65 -17.76 14.22
CA ARG A 57 7.96 -19.01 14.53
C ARG A 57 8.43 -20.09 13.58
N PHE A 58 8.27 -21.34 13.96
CA PHE A 58 8.52 -22.47 13.08
C PHE A 58 7.19 -23.09 12.70
N TRP A 59 6.94 -23.21 11.41
CA TRP A 59 5.84 -23.98 10.87
C TRP A 59 6.34 -25.40 10.63
N ILE A 60 5.64 -26.38 11.20
CA ILE A 60 6.00 -27.80 11.14
C ILE A 60 4.90 -28.49 10.33
N ASP A 61 5.30 -29.14 9.23
CA ASP A 61 4.45 -30.01 8.45
C ASP A 61 4.59 -31.44 8.99
N PRO A 62 3.59 -31.99 9.70
CA PRO A 62 3.69 -33.33 10.24
C PRO A 62 3.70 -34.41 9.16
N ASP A 63 3.08 -34.15 8.01
CA ASP A 63 2.93 -35.14 6.93
C ASP A 63 4.14 -35.14 6.00
N ALA A 64 4.70 -33.96 5.70
CA ALA A 64 5.90 -33.82 4.88
C ALA A 64 7.22 -33.87 5.68
N GLY A 65 7.16 -33.90 7.02
CA GLY A 65 8.34 -33.87 7.90
C GLY A 65 9.19 -32.60 7.75
N SER A 66 8.61 -31.50 7.26
CA SER A 66 9.37 -30.28 6.94
C SER A 66 9.16 -29.19 7.97
N VAL A 67 10.26 -28.53 8.37
CA VAL A 67 10.24 -27.37 9.29
C VAL A 67 10.64 -26.13 8.52
N ARG A 68 9.79 -25.10 8.56
CA ARG A 68 10.03 -23.83 7.85
C ARG A 68 9.95 -22.65 8.81
N PRO A 69 10.94 -21.75 8.84
CA PRO A 69 10.82 -20.53 9.62
C PRO A 69 9.74 -19.63 9.01
N TRP A 70 8.98 -18.98 9.87
CA TRP A 70 7.92 -18.05 9.52
C TRP A 70 7.96 -16.84 10.44
N MET A 71 7.88 -15.65 9.85
CA MET A 71 7.83 -14.40 10.60
C MET A 71 6.45 -13.74 10.44
N PRO A 72 5.78 -13.35 11.54
CA PRO A 72 4.52 -12.63 11.46
C PRO A 72 4.75 -11.25 10.83
N ARG A 73 3.99 -10.98 9.78
CA ARG A 73 4.01 -9.70 9.04
C ARG A 73 2.73 -8.94 9.30
N CYS A 74 2.81 -7.62 9.46
CA CYS A 74 1.60 -6.79 9.61
C CYS A 74 0.76 -6.71 8.34
N LYS A 75 1.36 -6.95 7.17
CA LYS A 75 0.73 -6.85 5.82
C LYS A 75 0.12 -5.47 5.52
N HIS A 76 0.39 -4.47 6.35
CA HIS A 76 -0.15 -3.13 6.19
C HIS A 76 0.60 -2.37 5.09
N ARG A 77 -0.12 -1.63 4.24
CA ARG A 77 0.44 -0.94 3.06
C ARG A 77 1.47 0.15 3.40
N LEU A 78 1.42 0.70 4.61
CA LEU A 78 2.37 1.71 5.08
C LEU A 78 3.65 1.10 5.69
N CYS A 79 3.70 -0.22 5.89
CA CYS A 79 4.93 -0.87 6.33
C CYS A 79 5.85 -1.05 5.12
N PRO A 80 7.05 -0.45 5.07
CA PRO A 80 7.91 -0.52 3.88
C PRO A 80 8.27 -1.95 3.46
N TRP A 81 8.60 -2.80 4.44
CA TRP A 81 8.92 -4.20 4.19
C TRP A 81 7.72 -5.00 3.63
N CYS A 82 6.53 -4.83 4.22
CA CYS A 82 5.32 -5.50 3.73
C CYS A 82 4.86 -4.93 2.39
N ALA A 83 5.00 -3.62 2.18
CA ALA A 83 4.69 -2.96 0.92
C ALA A 83 5.59 -3.49 -0.20
N LYS A 84 6.90 -3.63 0.04
CA LYS A 84 7.83 -4.21 -0.93
C LYS A 84 7.47 -5.64 -1.30
N ALA A 85 7.18 -6.49 -0.29
CA ALA A 85 6.73 -7.86 -0.53
C ALA A 85 5.42 -7.91 -1.34
N ARG A 86 4.49 -6.97 -1.07
CA ARG A 86 3.26 -6.83 -1.85
C ARG A 86 3.54 -6.39 -3.29
N THR A 87 4.45 -5.44 -3.52
CA THR A 87 4.83 -4.99 -4.86
C THR A 87 5.33 -6.14 -5.70
N ILE A 88 6.20 -7.00 -5.16
CA ILE A 88 6.71 -8.19 -5.87
C ILE A 88 5.56 -9.10 -6.26
N HIS A 89 4.70 -9.46 -5.30
CA HIS A 89 3.55 -10.33 -5.56
C HIS A 89 2.58 -9.77 -6.62
N VAL A 90 2.29 -8.47 -6.55
CA VAL A 90 1.41 -7.80 -7.54
C VAL A 90 2.08 -7.72 -8.91
N ALA A 91 3.40 -7.50 -8.95
CA ALA A 91 4.15 -7.48 -10.20
C ALA A 91 4.10 -8.84 -10.91
N ASP A 92 4.29 -9.95 -10.19
CA ASP A 92 4.19 -11.30 -10.75
C ASP A 92 2.80 -11.57 -11.35
N GLN A 93 1.74 -11.16 -10.63
CA GLN A 93 0.35 -11.29 -11.10
C GLN A 93 0.10 -10.43 -12.34
N LEU A 94 0.61 -9.21 -12.35
CA LEU A 94 0.47 -8.30 -13.49
C LEU A 94 1.20 -8.83 -14.71
N GLU A 95 2.42 -9.34 -14.55
CA GLU A 95 3.20 -9.94 -15.64
C GLU A 95 2.46 -11.13 -16.24
N ALA A 96 1.93 -12.03 -15.40
CA ALA A 96 1.12 -13.17 -15.84
C ALA A 96 -0.15 -12.75 -16.59
N ALA A 97 -0.79 -11.65 -16.19
CA ALA A 97 -1.96 -11.10 -16.88
C ALA A 97 -1.57 -10.47 -18.23
N MET A 98 -0.49 -9.68 -18.26
CA MET A 98 -0.01 -8.97 -19.45
C MET A 98 0.42 -9.93 -20.57
N LYS A 99 0.96 -11.11 -20.24
CA LYS A 99 1.27 -12.16 -21.23
C LYS A 99 0.05 -12.60 -22.07
N LYS A 100 -1.16 -12.37 -21.57
CA LYS A 100 -2.42 -12.69 -22.28
C LYS A 100 -2.88 -11.58 -23.22
N PHE A 101 -2.25 -10.40 -23.19
CA PHE A 101 -2.69 -9.25 -23.97
C PHE A 101 -2.09 -9.32 -25.38
N LYS A 102 -2.96 -9.29 -26.41
CA LYS A 102 -2.51 -9.32 -27.81
C LYS A 102 -1.88 -8.00 -28.29
N ARG A 103 -2.40 -6.86 -27.82
CA ARG A 103 -1.99 -5.51 -28.23
C ARG A 103 -2.13 -4.52 -27.05
N PRO A 104 -1.31 -4.66 -25.99
CA PRO A 104 -1.39 -3.78 -24.84
C PRO A 104 -1.11 -2.32 -25.23
N ARG A 105 -1.85 -1.38 -24.62
CA ARG A 105 -1.61 0.05 -24.71
C ARG A 105 -1.55 0.60 -23.29
N LEU A 106 -0.57 1.43 -23.01
CA LEU A 106 -0.46 2.16 -21.75
C LEU A 106 -1.10 3.54 -21.91
N MET A 107 -1.97 3.91 -20.98
CA MET A 107 -2.56 5.24 -20.92
C MET A 107 -2.53 5.76 -19.48
N VAL A 108 -2.16 7.04 -19.31
CA VAL A 108 -2.19 7.71 -18.01
C VAL A 108 -3.30 8.76 -18.02
N LEU A 109 -4.29 8.58 -17.14
CA LEU A 109 -5.35 9.56 -16.92
C LEU A 109 -4.98 10.40 -15.71
N THR A 110 -4.87 11.71 -15.94
CA THR A 110 -4.46 12.68 -14.92
C THR A 110 -5.62 13.61 -14.58
N VAL A 111 -5.83 13.86 -13.29
CA VAL A 111 -6.74 14.90 -12.82
C VAL A 111 -5.91 16.15 -12.52
N ARG A 112 -6.43 17.33 -12.91
CA ARG A 112 -5.80 18.60 -12.55
C ARG A 112 -5.75 18.73 -11.02
N SER A 113 -4.58 19.10 -10.52
CA SER A 113 -4.37 19.32 -9.09
C SER A 113 -5.30 20.41 -8.57
N ASN A 114 -5.90 20.14 -7.42
CA ASN A 114 -6.87 21.03 -6.79
C ASN A 114 -6.78 20.87 -5.26
N GLU A 115 -7.46 21.77 -4.56
CA GLU A 115 -7.38 21.89 -3.10
C GLU A 115 -8.41 21.04 -2.36
N ARG A 116 -9.24 20.29 -3.07
CA ARG A 116 -10.25 19.42 -2.45
C ARG A 116 -9.57 18.31 -1.64
N PRO A 117 -10.23 17.77 -0.61
CA PRO A 117 -9.73 16.61 0.11
C PRO A 117 -9.37 15.46 -0.83
N LEU A 118 -8.24 14.78 -0.59
CA LEU A 118 -7.78 13.66 -1.41
C LEU A 118 -8.88 12.59 -1.59
N ALA A 119 -9.65 12.32 -0.54
CA ALA A 119 -10.75 11.37 -0.59
C ALA A 119 -11.80 11.72 -1.66
N ASP A 120 -12.14 13.00 -1.79
CA ASP A 120 -13.12 13.48 -2.77
C ASP A 120 -12.54 13.48 -4.18
N GLN A 121 -11.26 13.84 -4.31
CA GLN A 121 -10.55 13.75 -5.59
C GLN A 121 -10.52 12.30 -6.10
N LEU A 122 -10.21 11.34 -5.24
CA LEU A 122 -10.19 9.91 -5.59
C LEU A 122 -11.58 9.38 -5.94
N ARG A 123 -12.63 9.81 -5.22
CA ARG A 123 -14.01 9.44 -5.53
C ARG A 123 -14.43 9.94 -6.91
N ALA A 124 -14.27 11.24 -7.16
CA ALA A 124 -14.60 11.86 -8.44
C ALA A 124 -13.81 11.23 -9.61
N MET A 125 -12.51 10.97 -9.41
CA MET A 125 -11.66 10.31 -10.40
C MET A 125 -12.14 8.90 -10.73
N ARG A 126 -12.48 8.10 -9.71
CA ARG A 126 -13.02 6.74 -9.89
C ARG A 126 -14.37 6.75 -10.60
N ASP A 127 -15.24 7.70 -10.27
CA ASP A 127 -16.56 7.83 -10.91
C ASP A 127 -16.44 8.26 -12.37
N ALA A 128 -15.55 9.21 -12.67
CA ALA A 128 -15.23 9.61 -14.04
C ALA A 128 -14.65 8.44 -14.84
N PHE A 129 -13.73 7.68 -14.26
CA PHE A 129 -13.14 6.51 -14.92
C PHE A 129 -14.18 5.39 -15.14
N LYS A 130 -15.08 5.16 -14.17
CA LYS A 130 -16.19 4.22 -14.30
C LYS A 130 -17.13 4.63 -15.44
N ARG A 131 -17.44 5.92 -15.57
CA ARG A 131 -18.23 6.47 -16.68
C ARG A 131 -17.53 6.27 -18.03
N LEU A 132 -16.23 6.57 -18.12
CA LEU A 132 -15.44 6.35 -19.34
C LEU A 132 -15.52 4.90 -19.81
N ARG A 133 -15.27 3.95 -18.92
CA ARG A 133 -15.28 2.51 -19.25
C ARG A 133 -16.66 1.95 -19.62
N ARG A 134 -17.74 2.71 -19.39
CA ARG A 134 -19.11 2.34 -19.75
C ARG A 134 -19.56 2.96 -21.07
N LYS A 135 -18.78 3.85 -21.67
CA LYS A 135 -19.09 4.45 -22.97
C LYS A 135 -19.05 3.39 -24.08
N ALA A 136 -19.95 3.50 -25.06
CA ALA A 136 -20.05 2.55 -26.17
C ALA A 136 -18.74 2.48 -26.97
N GLU A 137 -18.06 3.61 -27.17
CA GLU A 137 -16.79 3.70 -27.87
C GLU A 137 -15.68 2.95 -27.13
N TRP A 138 -15.68 3.00 -25.79
CA TRP A 138 -14.75 2.24 -24.96
C TRP A 138 -15.03 0.75 -25.06
N LEU A 139 -16.28 0.33 -24.82
CA LEU A 139 -16.68 -1.07 -24.82
C LEU A 139 -16.45 -1.75 -26.19
N ARG A 140 -16.57 -0.99 -27.30
CA ARG A 140 -16.31 -1.50 -28.65
C ARG A 140 -14.82 -1.74 -28.93
N LYS A 141 -13.90 -1.05 -28.23
CA LYS A 141 -12.46 -1.05 -28.55
C LYS A 141 -11.58 -1.64 -27.46
N VAL A 142 -12.04 -1.69 -26.22
CA VAL A 142 -11.27 -2.13 -25.05
C VAL A 142 -11.93 -3.37 -24.45
N VAL A 143 -11.28 -4.52 -24.65
CA VAL A 143 -11.77 -5.83 -24.18
C VAL A 143 -11.45 -6.08 -22.70
N GLY A 144 -10.44 -5.39 -22.17
CA GLY A 144 -10.00 -5.52 -20.79
C GLY A 144 -8.75 -4.70 -20.51
N GLY A 145 -8.25 -4.77 -19.29
CA GLY A 145 -7.03 -4.09 -18.87
C GLY A 145 -6.83 -4.20 -17.37
N VAL A 146 -5.66 -3.75 -16.91
CA VAL A 146 -5.36 -3.58 -15.49
C VAL A 146 -5.14 -2.10 -15.26
N TYR A 147 -5.53 -1.56 -14.11
CA TYR A 147 -5.20 -0.19 -13.77
C TYR A 147 -4.74 -0.07 -12.32
N VAL A 148 -3.86 0.90 -12.08
CA VAL A 148 -3.36 1.27 -10.75
C VAL A 148 -3.60 2.76 -10.52
N ILE A 149 -3.86 3.11 -9.26
CA ILE A 149 -3.97 4.50 -8.84
C ILE A 149 -2.67 4.89 -8.17
N GLU A 150 -1.97 5.84 -8.76
CA GLU A 150 -0.80 6.49 -8.17
C GLU A 150 -1.26 7.77 -7.47
N ILE A 151 -0.69 8.05 -6.29
CA ILE A 151 -0.97 9.27 -5.53
C ILE A 151 0.36 9.85 -5.09
N THR A 152 0.66 11.06 -5.56
CA THR A 152 1.84 11.81 -5.13
C THR A 152 1.44 13.12 -4.46
N LEU A 153 2.26 13.60 -3.53
CA LEU A 153 2.11 14.91 -2.91
C LEU A 153 3.20 15.83 -3.46
N ASN A 154 2.81 16.94 -4.08
CA ASN A 154 3.76 17.96 -4.44
C ASN A 154 4.12 18.76 -3.18
N LEU A 155 5.37 18.65 -2.74
CA LEU A 155 5.82 19.29 -1.49
C LEU A 155 5.86 20.83 -1.57
N LYS A 156 6.03 21.40 -2.78
CA LYS A 156 6.04 22.87 -2.98
C LYS A 156 4.63 23.45 -2.90
N THR A 157 3.69 22.86 -3.63
CA THR A 157 2.31 23.36 -3.70
C THR A 157 1.40 22.80 -2.63
N ARG A 158 1.84 21.75 -1.91
CA ARG A 158 1.06 20.98 -0.93
C ARG A 158 -0.20 20.33 -1.52
N LYS A 159 -0.27 20.18 -2.85
CA LYS A 159 -1.43 19.60 -3.55
C LYS A 159 -1.18 18.13 -3.87
N TRP A 160 -2.25 17.34 -3.83
CA TRP A 160 -2.23 15.94 -4.26
C TRP A 160 -2.33 15.84 -5.78
N HIS A 161 -1.65 14.84 -6.34
CA HIS A 161 -1.63 14.51 -7.76
C HIS A 161 -1.99 13.02 -7.93
N PRO A 162 -3.30 12.69 -7.99
CA PRO A 162 -3.73 11.34 -8.28
C PRO A 162 -3.74 11.07 -9.78
N HIS A 163 -3.21 9.91 -10.18
CA HIS A 163 -3.17 9.42 -11.56
C HIS A 163 -3.75 8.01 -11.65
N ILE A 164 -4.40 7.68 -12.77
CA ILE A 164 -4.71 6.30 -13.12
C ILE A 164 -3.77 5.89 -14.25
N HIS A 165 -2.97 4.86 -14.00
CA HIS A 165 -2.21 4.17 -15.04
C HIS A 165 -3.03 2.95 -15.46
N LEU A 166 -3.36 2.83 -16.74
CA LEU A 166 -4.17 1.74 -17.30
C LEU A 166 -3.49 1.08 -18.51
#